data_AF-G4RKQ5-F1
#
_entry.id   AF-G4RKQ5-F1
#
_cell.length_a   1.000
_cell.length_b   1.000
_cell.length_c   1.000
_cell.angle_alpha   90.00
_cell.angle_beta   90.00
_cell.angle_gamma   90.00
#
_symmetry.space_group_name_H-M   'P 1'
#
loop_
_entity.id
_entity.type
_entity.pdbx_description
1 polymer ?
#
loop_
_entity_poly.entity_id
_entity_poly.type
_entity_poly.pdbx_seq_one_letter_code
_entity_poly.pdbx_strand_id
1 'polypeptide(L)'
;MNFYDFLWSAVKRPHLIREYAERVGVSIAINQAGDFYERLRDVARAAVEIIEIEARYVGPLPQLKDRCRDVRRFVAEAIEDLIEAGRETGDLRMPNC
;
A
#
# COMPACT_ATOMS: atom_id res chain seq x y z
N MET A 1 -15.01 2.43 -6.69
CA MET A 1 -13.54 2.50 -6.69
C MET A 1 -13.05 1.31 -5.88
N ASN A 2 -12.25 0.42 -6.47
CA ASN A 2 -11.69 -0.74 -5.75
C ASN A 2 -10.48 -0.30 -4.90
N PHE A 3 -9.90 -1.22 -4.12
CA PHE A 3 -8.79 -0.86 -3.23
C PHE A 3 -7.52 -0.54 -4.03
N TYR A 4 -7.32 -1.22 -5.16
CA TYR A 4 -6.23 -0.93 -6.10
C TYR A 4 -6.24 0.52 -6.63
N ASP A 5 -7.38 1.03 -7.09
CA ASP A 5 -7.55 2.40 -7.58
C ASP A 5 -7.31 3.43 -6.44
N PHE A 6 -7.71 3.06 -5.22
CA PHE A 6 -7.44 3.85 -4.02
C PHE A 6 -5.93 3.97 -3.76
N LEU A 7 -5.17 2.88 -3.85
CA LEU A 7 -3.72 2.89 -3.63
C LEU A 7 -3.01 3.79 -4.64
N TRP A 8 -3.34 3.70 -5.93
CA TRP A 8 -2.81 4.61 -6.95
C TRP A 8 -3.21 6.07 -6.72
N SER A 9 -4.44 6.30 -6.24
CA SER A 9 -4.87 7.64 -5.83
C SER A 9 -4.06 8.16 -4.64
N ALA A 10 -3.65 7.28 -3.72
CA ALA A 10 -2.85 7.61 -2.55
C ALA A 10 -1.39 7.93 -2.90
N VAL A 11 -0.81 7.34 -3.95
CA VAL A 11 0.51 7.78 -4.47
C VAL A 11 0.47 9.26 -4.87
N LYS A 12 -0.59 9.67 -5.57
CA LYS A 12 -0.79 11.07 -5.97
C LYS A 12 -1.14 11.97 -4.79
N ARG A 13 -1.86 11.43 -3.80
CA ARG A 13 -2.39 12.13 -2.62
C ARG A 13 -2.10 11.33 -1.34
N PRO A 14 -0.88 11.39 -0.79
CA PRO A 14 -0.45 10.52 0.32
C PRO A 14 -1.26 10.62 1.60
N HIS A 15 -1.93 11.76 1.85
CA HIS A 15 -2.82 11.91 3.00
C HIS A 15 -3.96 10.88 3.00
N LEU A 16 -4.41 10.40 1.84
CA LEU A 16 -5.52 9.44 1.74
C LEU A 16 -5.22 8.12 2.44
N ILE A 17 -4.03 7.55 2.22
CA ILE A 17 -3.66 6.29 2.87
C ILE A 17 -3.30 6.50 4.34
N ARG A 18 -2.80 7.68 4.73
CA ARG A 18 -2.57 8.02 6.14
C ARG A 18 -3.88 8.09 6.92
N GLU A 19 -4.86 8.83 6.40
CA GLU A 19 -6.21 8.89 7.00
C GLU A 19 -6.87 7.51 7.06
N TYR A 20 -6.62 6.68 6.04
CA TYR A 20 -7.11 5.31 6.02
C TYR A 20 -6.46 4.45 7.12
N ALA A 21 -5.13 4.52 7.24
CA ALA A 21 -4.35 3.83 8.27
C ALA A 21 -4.80 4.21 9.68
N GLU A 22 -5.02 5.50 9.95
CA GLU A 22 -5.50 5.99 11.24
C GLU A 22 -6.86 5.36 11.62
N ARG A 23 -7.78 5.21 10.65
CA ARG A 23 -9.09 4.58 10.88
C ARG A 23 -9.00 3.10 11.21
N VAL A 24 -7.97 2.41 10.72
CA VAL A 24 -7.72 0.99 11.02
C VAL A 24 -6.75 0.81 12.20
N GLY A 25 -6.38 1.89 12.89
CA GLY A 25 -5.51 1.86 14.07
C GLY A 25 -4.03 1.66 13.76
N VAL A 26 -3.59 2.03 12.55
CA VAL A 26 -2.20 1.89 12.10
C VAL A 26 -1.58 3.28 11.94
N SER A 27 -0.41 3.48 12.54
CA SER A 27 0.37 4.70 12.35
C SER A 27 1.42 4.47 11.28
N ILE A 28 1.24 5.08 10.11
CA ILE A 28 2.20 5.03 9.01
C ILE A 28 2.89 6.38 8.80
N ALA A 29 4.18 6.35 8.50
CA ALA A 29 4.93 7.51 8.05
C ALA A 29 5.04 7.50 6.53
N ILE A 30 4.60 8.59 5.89
CA ILE A 30 4.73 8.79 4.43
C ILE A 30 5.33 10.16 4.17
N ASN A 31 6.36 10.20 3.32
CA ASN A 31 6.96 11.45 2.87
C ASN A 31 6.02 12.16 1.87
N GLN A 32 5.22 13.12 2.35
CA GLN A 32 4.29 13.87 1.49
C GLN A 32 5.00 14.77 0.46
N ALA A 33 6.21 15.23 0.78
CA ALA A 33 7.02 16.07 -0.10
C ALA A 33 7.92 15.24 -1.02
N GLY A 34 7.91 13.92 -0.89
CA GLY A 34 8.70 13.02 -1.71
C GLY A 34 8.28 13.06 -3.17
N ASP A 35 9.19 12.64 -4.05
CA ASP A 35 8.88 12.49 -5.46
C ASP A 35 7.83 11.38 -5.68
N PHE A 36 7.46 11.15 -6.95
CA PHE A 36 6.48 10.11 -7.27
C PHE A 36 6.90 8.72 -6.78
N TYR A 37 8.17 8.36 -6.96
CA TYR A 37 8.70 7.03 -6.64
C TYR A 37 8.89 6.81 -5.14
N GLU A 38 9.30 7.85 -4.41
CA GLU A 38 9.34 7.81 -2.95
C GLU A 38 7.94 7.58 -2.37
N ARG A 39 6.94 8.31 -2.88
CA ARG A 39 5.54 8.13 -2.47
C ARG A 39 5.00 6.75 -2.87
N LEU A 40 5.35 6.26 -4.06
CA LEU A 40 4.96 4.93 -4.52
C LEU A 40 5.47 3.84 -3.56
N ARG A 41 6.74 3.90 -3.19
CA ARG A 41 7.35 2.99 -2.22
C ARG A 41 6.69 3.08 -0.84
N ASP A 42 6.52 4.29 -0.31
CA ASP A 42 5.91 4.49 1.00
C ASP A 42 4.46 3.98 1.05
N VAL A 43 3.68 4.22 -0.01
CA VAL A 43 2.29 3.74 -0.14
C VAL A 43 2.25 2.21 -0.26
N ALA A 44 3.16 1.60 -1.02
CA ALA A 44 3.23 0.14 -1.15
C ALA A 44 3.58 -0.53 0.18
N ARG A 45 4.52 0.02 0.94
CA ARG A 45 4.83 -0.47 2.30
C ARG A 45 3.61 -0.34 3.22
N ALA A 46 2.98 0.83 3.25
CA ALA A 46 1.81 1.08 4.06
C ALA A 46 0.63 0.14 3.72
N ALA A 47 0.39 -0.11 2.43
CA ALA A 47 -0.68 -1.00 1.97
C ALA A 47 -0.52 -2.42 2.51
N VAL A 48 0.73 -2.93 2.55
CA VAL A 48 1.07 -4.23 3.11
C VAL A 48 0.83 -4.28 4.60
N GLU A 49 1.30 -3.28 5.35
CA GLU A 49 1.08 -3.22 6.81
C GLU A 49 -0.40 -3.19 7.16
N ILE A 50 -1.16 -2.35 6.45
CA ILE A 50 -2.60 -2.19 6.69
C ILE A 50 -3.35 -3.49 6.43
N ILE A 51 -3.12 -4.15 5.27
CA ILE A 51 -3.89 -5.36 4.94
C ILE A 51 -3.56 -6.52 5.88
N GLU A 52 -2.31 -6.64 6.36
CA GLU A 52 -1.93 -7.66 7.32
C GLU A 52 -2.53 -7.42 8.69
N ILE A 53 -2.62 -6.16 9.10
CA ILE A 53 -3.28 -5.78 10.34
C ILE A 53 -4.78 -6.08 10.25
N GLU A 54 -5.44 -5.64 9.19
CA GLU A 54 -6.86 -5.96 8.96
C GLU A 54 -7.10 -7.48 8.92
N ALA A 55 -6.21 -8.24 8.28
CA ALA A 55 -6.31 -9.70 8.22
C ALA A 55 -6.25 -10.36 9.60
N ARG A 56 -5.43 -9.82 10.52
CA ARG A 56 -5.35 -10.32 11.90
C ARG A 56 -6.60 -10.01 12.72
N TYR A 57 -7.22 -8.85 12.53
CA TYR A 57 -8.31 -8.38 13.38
C TYR A 57 -9.72 -8.68 12.87
N VAL A 58 -9.91 -8.76 11.55
CA VAL A 58 -11.25 -8.84 10.93
C VAL A 58 -11.68 -10.27 10.59
N GLY A 59 -10.75 -11.24 10.65
CA GLY A 59 -11.02 -12.64 10.26
C GLY A 59 -11.26 -12.80 8.75
N PRO A 60 -11.48 -14.03 8.26
CA PRO A 60 -11.55 -14.32 6.83
C PRO A 60 -12.87 -13.83 6.21
N LEU A 61 -12.95 -12.54 5.88
CA LEU A 61 -14.04 -11.99 5.06
C LEU A 61 -13.69 -12.07 3.56
N PRO A 62 -14.67 -12.33 2.67
CA PRO A 62 -14.43 -12.32 1.22
C PRO A 62 -13.78 -11.02 0.71
N GLN A 63 -14.17 -9.89 1.30
CA GLN A 63 -13.63 -8.57 0.99
C GLN A 63 -12.13 -8.45 1.29
N LEU A 64 -11.62 -9.19 2.29
CA LEU A 64 -10.21 -9.21 2.63
C LEU A 64 -9.39 -9.94 1.55
N LYS A 65 -9.93 -11.02 0.97
CA LYS A 65 -9.26 -11.74 -0.14
C LYS A 65 -9.11 -10.87 -1.38
N ASP A 66 -10.16 -10.16 -1.75
CA ASP A 66 -10.12 -9.24 -2.89
C ASP A 66 -9.13 -8.09 -2.63
N ARG A 67 -9.14 -7.50 -1.43
CA ARG A 67 -8.20 -6.44 -1.06
C ARG A 67 -6.76 -6.94 -0.99
N CYS A 68 -6.53 -8.15 -0.50
CA CYS A 68 -5.21 -8.78 -0.51
C CYS A 68 -4.69 -8.98 -1.95
N ARG A 69 -5.55 -9.40 -2.88
CA ARG A 69 -5.20 -9.48 -4.30
C ARG A 69 -4.87 -8.10 -4.88
N ASP A 70 -5.66 -7.08 -4.55
CA ASP A 70 -5.42 -5.70 -4.99
C ASP A 70 -4.08 -5.17 -4.47
N VAL A 71 -3.73 -5.42 -3.20
CA VAL A 71 -2.43 -5.04 -2.61
C VAL A 71 -1.29 -5.80 -3.27
N ARG A 72 -1.39 -7.13 -3.45
CA ARG A 72 -0.35 -7.91 -4.15
C ARG A 72 -0.06 -7.36 -5.54
N ARG A 73 -1.13 -7.07 -6.29
CA ARG A 73 -1.01 -6.48 -7.62
C ARG A 73 -0.31 -5.12 -7.56
N PHE A 74 -0.78 -4.23 -6.69
CA PHE A 74 -0.19 -2.91 -6.53
C PHE A 74 1.30 -2.96 -6.14
N VAL A 75 1.68 -3.84 -5.22
CA VAL A 75 3.07 -3.98 -4.80
C VAL A 75 3.95 -4.53 -5.92
N ALA A 76 3.45 -5.49 -6.71
CA ALA A 76 4.18 -6.03 -7.86
C ALA A 76 4.46 -4.93 -8.90
N GLU A 77 3.43 -4.18 -9.29
CA GLU A 77 3.58 -3.07 -10.24
C GLU A 77 4.49 -1.96 -9.66
N ALA A 78 4.38 -1.65 -8.36
CA ALA A 78 5.25 -0.68 -7.72
C ALA A 78 6.74 -1.11 -7.74
N ILE A 79 7.02 -2.39 -7.55
CA ILE A 79 8.38 -2.94 -7.65
C ILE A 79 8.90 -2.83 -9.08
N GLU A 80 8.10 -3.19 -10.07
CA GLU A 80 8.46 -3.07 -11.49
C GLU A 80 8.76 -1.61 -11.86
N ASP A 81 7.85 -0.68 -11.55
CA ASP A 81 8.02 0.76 -11.80
C ASP A 81 9.28 1.34 -11.13
N LEU A 82 9.59 0.92 -9.91
CA LEU A 82 10.81 1.35 -9.20
C LEU A 82 12.06 0.83 -9.88
N ILE A 83 12.07 -0.45 -10.30
CA ILE A 83 13.20 -1.06 -11.00
C ILE A 83 13.42 -0.39 -12.36
N GLU A 84 12.36 -0.18 -13.15
CA GLU A 84 12.44 0.48 -14.45
C GLU A 84 12.96 1.92 -14.33
N ALA A 85 12.61 2.62 -13.24
CA ALA A 85 13.09 3.96 -12.94
C ALA A 85 14.51 4.01 -12.33
N GLY A 86 15.16 2.86 -12.13
CA GLY A 86 16.48 2.78 -11.46
C GLY A 86 16.44 3.21 -9.99
N ARG A 87 15.30 3.05 -9.32
CA ARG A 87 15.09 3.36 -7.91
C ARG A 87 15.23 2.10 -7.05
N GLU A 88 15.63 2.28 -5.80
CA GLU A 88 15.70 1.19 -4.84
C GLU A 88 14.29 0.77 -4.38
N THR A 89 14.03 -0.54 -4.45
CA THR A 89 12.78 -1.14 -3.95
C THR A 89 12.75 -1.20 -2.42
N GLY A 90 13.91 -1.15 -1.76
CA GLY A 90 14.02 -1.15 -0.30
C GLY A 90 13.47 -2.43 0.33
N ASP A 91 12.58 -2.25 1.32
CA ASP A 91 11.96 -3.30 2.14
C ASP A 91 10.59 -3.76 1.61
N LEU A 92 10.25 -3.42 0.35
CA LEU A 92 9.00 -3.85 -0.25
C LEU A 92 8.89 -5.37 -0.30
N ARG A 93 7.74 -5.87 0.17
CA ARG A 93 7.43 -7.30 0.26
C ARG A 93 5.98 -7.55 -0.10
N MET A 94 5.69 -8.76 -0.56
CA MET A 94 4.31 -9.17 -0.77
C MET A 94 3.57 -9.31 0.58
N PRO A 95 2.29 -8.94 0.65
CA PRO A 95 1.49 -9.10 1.85
C PRO A 95 1.25 -10.58 2.16
N ASN A 96 1.30 -10.93 3.45
CA ASN A 96 0.96 -12.24 3.98
C ASN A 96 -0.51 -12.26 4.41
N CYS A 97 -1.34 -12.44 3.40
CA CYS A 97 -2.76 -12.77 3.42
C CYS A 97 -3.01 -13.71 2.22
#